data_AF-A0A942V8M0-F1
#
_entry.id   AF-A0A942V8M0-F1
#
_cell.length_a   1.000
_cell.length_b   1.000
_cell.length_c   1.000
_cell.angle_alpha   90.00
_cell.angle_beta   90.00
_cell.angle_gamma   90.00
#
_symmetry.space_group_name_H-M   'P 1'
#
loop_
_entity.id
_entity.type
_entity.pdbx_description
1 polymer ?
#
loop_
_entity_poly.entity_id
_entity_poly.type
_entity_poly.pdbx_seq_one_letter_code
_entity_poly.pdbx_strand_id
1 'polypeptide(L)'
;MEDDFISTLNADEKLLFLRSLLAMIKADGRIDDKERTLAHELARLYDVAGCSEVLKNPQPKSMLLNEMKALAGNRKKAMLLLRELLIIAHIDDDFDEKEMSFVEEAARALEIDERLVLELNQLILDYKLLQVRAGKIMEG
;
A
#
# COMPACT_ATOMS: atom_id res chain seq x y z
N MET A 1 -1.54 -4.28 10.95
CA MET A 1 -0.23 -3.90 10.39
C MET A 1 0.74 -3.77 11.56
N GLU A 2 1.88 -4.46 11.51
CA GLU A 2 2.86 -4.51 12.61
C GLU A 2 3.50 -3.13 12.82
N ASP A 3 3.22 -2.48 13.95
CA ASP A 3 3.86 -1.22 14.39
C ASP A 3 5.41 -1.28 14.31
N ASP A 4 5.97 -2.49 14.39
CA ASP A 4 7.39 -2.77 14.37
C ASP A 4 8.08 -2.26 13.10
N PHE A 5 7.45 -2.37 11.91
CA PHE A 5 8.09 -1.87 10.68
C PHE A 5 7.99 -0.36 10.53
N ILE A 6 6.87 0.25 10.93
CA ILE A 6 6.65 1.70 10.80
C ILE A 6 7.66 2.46 11.64
N SER A 7 8.05 1.88 12.79
CA SER A 7 9.13 2.41 13.63
C SER A 7 10.49 2.51 12.91
N THR A 8 10.71 1.70 11.86
CA THR A 8 11.96 1.70 11.08
C THR A 8 12.02 2.75 9.97
N LEU A 9 10.90 3.46 9.75
CA LEU A 9 10.78 4.51 8.74
C LEU A 9 11.05 5.89 9.37
N ASN A 10 11.83 6.72 8.67
CA ASN A 10 11.98 8.13 9.02
C ASN A 10 10.74 8.94 8.59
N ALA A 11 10.66 10.21 8.95
CA ALA A 11 9.49 11.06 8.67
C ALA A 11 9.15 11.16 7.17
N ASP A 12 10.15 11.32 6.32
CA ASP A 12 9.97 11.44 4.87
C ASP A 12 9.50 10.11 4.26
N GLU A 13 10.05 8.99 4.73
CA GLU A 13 9.64 7.65 4.31
C GLU A 13 8.22 7.33 4.76
N LYS A 14 7.84 7.68 6.00
CA LYS A 14 6.46 7.53 6.48
C LYS A 14 5.48 8.31 5.61
N LEU A 15 5.84 9.55 5.25
CA LEU A 15 5.04 10.39 4.37
C LEU A 15 4.94 9.80 2.95
N LEU A 16 6.03 9.28 2.41
CA LEU A 16 6.06 8.61 1.10
C LEU A 16 5.17 7.35 1.10
N PHE A 17 5.29 6.50 2.13
CA PHE A 17 4.43 5.33 2.27
C PHE A 17 2.96 5.75 2.33
N LEU A 18 2.59 6.67 3.22
CA LEU A 18 1.22 7.17 3.33
C LEU A 18 0.69 7.70 1.99
N ARG A 19 1.46 8.55 1.28
CA ARG A 19 1.07 9.08 -0.03
C ARG A 19 0.89 7.98 -1.07
N SER A 20 1.73 6.95 -1.03
CA SER A 20 1.66 5.81 -1.94
C SER A 20 0.40 4.99 -1.74
N LEU A 21 0.08 4.70 -0.48
CA LEU A 21 -1.12 3.97 -0.11
C LEU A 21 -2.39 4.77 -0.44
N LEU A 22 -2.40 6.07 -0.17
CA LEU A 22 -3.53 6.94 -0.53
C LEU A 22 -3.69 7.13 -2.04
N ALA A 23 -2.60 7.09 -2.80
CA ALA A 23 -2.65 7.14 -4.26
C ALA A 23 -3.24 5.85 -4.85
N MET A 24 -2.97 4.69 -4.22
CA MET A 24 -3.60 3.42 -4.58
C MET A 24 -5.11 3.48 -4.37
N ILE A 25 -5.54 3.86 -3.17
CA ILE A 25 -6.96 3.98 -2.79
C ILE A 25 -7.74 4.94 -3.72
N LYS A 26 -7.06 5.85 -4.43
CA LYS A 26 -7.69 6.83 -5.32
C LYS A 26 -7.44 6.53 -6.80
N ALA A 27 -6.80 5.42 -7.13
CA ALA A 27 -6.37 5.10 -8.49
C ALA A 27 -7.57 4.97 -9.44
N ASP A 28 -8.70 4.47 -8.95
CA ASP A 28 -9.93 4.29 -9.71
C ASP A 28 -10.66 5.63 -10.00
N GLY A 29 -10.40 6.67 -9.18
CA GLY A 29 -10.95 8.02 -9.25
C GLY A 29 -12.16 8.27 -8.34
N ARG A 30 -12.55 7.31 -7.50
CA ARG A 30 -13.63 7.44 -6.51
C ARG A 30 -13.06 7.20 -5.12
N ILE A 31 -13.77 7.67 -4.10
CA ILE A 31 -13.50 7.33 -2.70
C ILE A 31 -14.84 7.06 -2.05
N ASP A 32 -15.10 5.83 -1.68
CA ASP A 32 -16.23 5.40 -0.90
C ASP A 32 -16.00 5.61 0.62
N ASP A 33 -17.00 5.28 1.44
CA ASP A 33 -16.90 5.46 2.89
C ASP A 33 -15.89 4.51 3.56
N LYS A 34 -15.64 3.32 2.99
CA LYS A 34 -14.65 2.37 3.49
C LYS A 34 -13.24 2.85 3.20
N GLU A 35 -12.98 3.29 1.97
CA GLU A 35 -11.72 3.86 1.52
C GLU A 35 -11.37 5.13 2.30
N ARG A 36 -12.37 5.98 2.58
CA ARG A 36 -12.18 7.15 3.46
C ARG A 36 -11.80 6.74 4.88
N THR A 37 -12.44 5.70 5.42
CA THR A 37 -12.13 5.18 6.76
C THR A 37 -10.70 4.63 6.81
N LEU A 38 -10.33 3.81 5.82
CA LEU A 38 -8.98 3.26 5.67
C LEU A 38 -7.94 4.37 5.55
N ALA A 39 -8.20 5.41 4.74
CA ALA A 39 -7.30 6.55 4.62
C ALA A 39 -7.06 7.27 5.95
N HIS A 40 -8.10 7.42 6.78
CA HIS A 40 -7.98 7.99 8.12
C HIS A 40 -7.24 7.07 9.11
N GLU A 41 -7.38 5.75 8.98
CA GLU A 41 -6.64 4.79 9.80
C GLU A 41 -5.16 4.78 9.45
N LEU A 42 -4.81 4.76 8.16
CA LEU A 42 -3.43 4.87 7.68
C LEU A 42 -2.78 6.18 8.14
N ALA A 43 -3.52 7.28 8.13
CA ALA A 43 -3.06 8.57 8.65
C ALA A 43 -2.57 8.48 10.10
N ARG A 44 -3.40 7.83 10.94
CA ARG A 44 -3.12 7.67 12.37
C ARG A 44 -1.97 6.71 12.59
N LEU A 45 -1.95 5.61 11.84
CA LEU A 45 -0.94 4.57 11.96
C LEU A 45 0.47 5.07 11.62
N TYR A 46 0.61 5.87 10.56
CA TYR A 46 1.90 6.44 10.18
C TYR A 46 2.29 7.67 11.02
N ASP A 47 1.42 8.15 11.91
CA ASP A 47 1.63 9.32 12.77
C ASP A 47 2.12 10.55 11.99
N VAL A 48 1.54 10.80 10.83
CA VAL A 48 1.93 11.91 9.96
C VAL A 48 0.92 13.04 10.10
N ALA A 49 1.36 14.18 10.62
CA ALA A 49 0.57 15.40 10.64
C ALA A 49 0.19 15.80 9.19
N GLY A 50 -1.07 16.18 8.97
CA GLY A 50 -1.51 16.72 7.67
C GLY A 50 -2.12 15.71 6.68
N CYS A 51 -2.57 14.54 7.11
CA CYS A 51 -3.24 13.60 6.19
C CYS A 51 -4.48 14.19 5.49
N SER A 52 -5.23 15.09 6.15
CA SER A 52 -6.31 15.82 5.50
C SER A 52 -5.84 16.66 4.30
N GLU A 53 -4.60 17.18 4.35
CA GLU A 53 -4.00 17.91 3.23
C GLU A 53 -3.56 16.95 2.13
N VAL A 54 -2.99 15.78 2.47
CA VAL A 54 -2.60 14.75 1.49
C VAL A 54 -3.82 14.24 0.72
N LEU A 55 -4.97 14.07 1.41
CA LEU A 55 -6.23 13.67 0.77
C LEU A 55 -6.82 14.75 -0.14
N LYS A 56 -6.71 16.03 0.24
CA LYS A 56 -7.24 17.16 -0.53
C LYS A 56 -6.38 17.49 -1.75
N ASN A 57 -5.06 17.41 -1.60
CA ASN A 57 -4.06 17.76 -2.60
C ASN A 57 -3.12 16.57 -2.85
N PRO A 58 -3.62 15.51 -3.52
CA PRO A 58 -2.78 14.35 -3.85
C PRO A 58 -1.63 14.77 -4.76
N GLN A 59 -0.44 14.26 -4.46
CA GLN A 59 0.74 14.49 -5.29
C GLN A 59 0.58 13.77 -6.65
N PRO A 60 1.06 14.36 -7.76
CA PRO A 60 1.03 13.68 -9.05
C PRO A 60 1.76 12.33 -9.01
N LYS A 61 1.17 11.29 -9.62
CA LYS A 61 1.76 9.93 -9.69
C LYS A 61 3.22 9.93 -10.14
N SER A 62 3.57 10.75 -11.13
CA SER A 62 4.94 10.83 -11.65
C SER A 62 5.97 11.29 -10.61
N MET A 63 5.61 12.22 -9.72
CA MET A 63 6.51 12.67 -8.66
C MET A 63 6.63 11.59 -7.58
N LEU A 64 5.52 10.95 -7.23
CA LEU A 64 5.48 9.86 -6.28
C LEU A 64 6.36 8.68 -6.71
N LEU A 65 6.27 8.27 -7.98
CA LEU A 65 7.14 7.23 -8.56
C LEU A 65 8.62 7.64 -8.54
N ASN A 66 8.94 8.93 -8.69
CA ASN A 66 10.32 9.40 -8.57
C ASN A 66 10.83 9.35 -7.12
N GLU A 67 9.98 9.64 -6.13
CA GLU A 67 10.33 9.46 -4.72
C GLU A 67 10.54 7.98 -4.38
N MET A 68 9.70 7.09 -4.93
CA MET A 68 9.88 5.64 -4.80
C MET A 68 11.23 5.16 -5.36
N LYS A 69 11.73 5.72 -6.47
CA LYS A 69 13.06 5.36 -6.99
C LYS A 69 14.17 5.61 -5.98
N ALA A 70 14.05 6.64 -5.14
CA ALA A 70 15.05 6.89 -4.10
C ALA A 70 15.09 5.79 -3.02
N LEU A 71 14.01 5.01 -2.87
CA LEU A 71 13.94 3.83 -1.99
C LEU A 71 14.57 2.57 -2.58
N ALA A 72 14.82 2.51 -3.91
CA ALA A 72 15.33 1.30 -4.57
C ALA A 72 16.66 0.80 -3.97
N GLY A 73 17.51 1.73 -3.52
CA GLY A 73 18.77 1.41 -2.83
C GLY A 73 18.61 0.70 -1.48
N ASN A 74 17.39 0.70 -0.89
CA ASN A 74 17.07 -0.02 0.33
C ASN A 74 16.06 -1.13 0.06
N ARG A 75 16.58 -2.30 -0.33
CA ARG A 75 15.81 -3.51 -0.67
C ARG A 75 14.70 -3.85 0.34
N LYS A 76 14.98 -3.74 1.64
CA LYS A 76 14.00 -4.06 2.70
C LYS A 76 12.83 -3.09 2.66
N LYS A 77 13.09 -1.78 2.61
CA LYS A 77 12.03 -0.76 2.57
C LYS A 77 11.25 -0.78 1.26
N ALA A 78 11.93 -1.05 0.14
CA ALA A 78 11.28 -1.25 -1.15
C ALA A 78 10.28 -2.41 -1.13
N MET A 79 10.69 -3.58 -0.61
CA MET A 79 9.79 -4.73 -0.46
C MET A 79 8.66 -4.46 0.53
N LEU A 80 8.92 -3.72 1.61
CA LEU A 80 7.89 -3.32 2.57
C LEU A 80 6.84 -2.44 1.90
N LEU A 81 7.24 -1.42 1.14
CA LEU A 81 6.29 -0.56 0.43
C LEU A 81 5.45 -1.37 -0.56
N LEU A 82 6.08 -2.22 -1.36
CA LEU A 82 5.36 -3.09 -2.30
C LEU A 82 4.35 -4.00 -1.59
N ARG A 83 4.74 -4.60 -0.45
CA ARG A 83 3.83 -5.42 0.36
C ARG A 83 2.60 -4.63 0.80
N GLU A 84 2.78 -3.43 1.34
CA GLU A 84 1.66 -2.61 1.81
C GLU A 84 0.73 -2.21 0.67
N LEU A 85 1.28 -1.89 -0.51
CA LEU A 85 0.48 -1.59 -1.70
C LEU A 85 -0.37 -2.80 -2.13
N LEU A 86 0.22 -3.99 -2.17
CA LEU A 86 -0.51 -5.23 -2.48
C LEU A 86 -1.55 -5.59 -1.41
N ILE A 87 -1.28 -5.35 -0.13
CA ILE A 87 -2.27 -5.58 0.93
C ILE A 87 -3.48 -4.68 0.72
N ILE A 88 -3.26 -3.39 0.47
CA ILE A 88 -4.35 -2.41 0.26
C ILE A 88 -5.18 -2.76 -0.96
N ALA A 89 -4.52 -3.10 -2.07
CA ALA A 89 -5.17 -3.55 -3.30
C ALA A 89 -6.13 -4.73 -3.11
N HIS A 90 -5.98 -5.52 -2.05
CA HIS A 90 -6.85 -6.67 -1.76
C HIS A 90 -7.84 -6.41 -0.61
N ILE A 91 -7.98 -5.19 -0.10
CA ILE A 91 -8.83 -4.91 1.07
C ILE A 91 -10.32 -5.11 0.76
N ASP A 92 -10.78 -4.71 -0.41
CA ASP A 92 -12.21 -4.71 -0.78
C ASP A 92 -12.59 -5.82 -1.77
N ASP A 93 -11.68 -6.78 -2.02
CA ASP A 93 -11.82 -7.89 -2.97
C ASP A 93 -11.87 -7.49 -4.47
N ASP A 94 -11.77 -6.20 -4.80
CA ASP A 94 -11.89 -5.67 -6.17
C ASP A 94 -10.55 -5.08 -6.66
N PHE A 95 -9.49 -5.89 -6.66
CA PHE A 95 -8.20 -5.49 -7.21
C PHE A 95 -8.29 -5.26 -8.74
N ASP A 96 -8.42 -4.00 -9.15
CA ASP A 96 -8.76 -3.64 -10.52
C ASP A 96 -7.54 -3.41 -11.44
N GLU A 97 -7.77 -3.23 -12.74
CA GLU A 97 -6.68 -2.99 -13.72
C GLU A 97 -5.86 -1.72 -13.42
N LYS A 98 -6.47 -0.68 -12.83
CA LYS A 98 -5.79 0.59 -12.54
C LYS A 98 -4.90 0.46 -11.32
N GLU A 99 -5.38 -0.21 -10.29
CA GLU A 99 -4.59 -0.54 -9.10
C GLU A 99 -3.43 -1.46 -9.46
N MET A 100 -3.70 -2.49 -10.29
CA MET A 100 -2.65 -3.37 -10.81
C MET A 100 -1.59 -2.59 -11.59
N SER A 101 -2.01 -1.70 -12.50
CA SER A 101 -1.08 -0.82 -13.22
C SER A 101 -0.25 0.05 -12.27
N PHE A 102 -0.84 0.55 -11.18
CA PHE A 102 -0.11 1.33 -10.18
C PHE A 102 0.92 0.48 -9.43
N VAL A 103 0.55 -0.74 -8.99
CA VAL A 103 1.49 -1.68 -8.34
C VAL A 103 2.66 -1.99 -9.26
N GLU A 104 2.41 -2.27 -10.54
CA GLU A 104 3.47 -2.57 -11.51
C GLU A 104 4.41 -1.38 -11.72
N GLU A 105 3.87 -0.17 -11.86
CA GLU A 105 4.68 1.05 -12.00
C GLU A 105 5.53 1.31 -10.75
N ALA A 106 4.96 1.10 -9.56
CA ALA A 106 5.66 1.21 -8.29
C ALA A 106 6.77 0.16 -8.17
N ALA A 107 6.51 -1.10 -8.52
CA ALA A 107 7.49 -2.18 -8.50
C ALA A 107 8.68 -1.88 -9.45
N ARG A 108 8.39 -1.38 -10.66
CA ARG A 108 9.43 -0.92 -11.61
C ARG A 108 10.24 0.24 -11.04
N ALA A 109 9.59 1.22 -10.40
CA ALA A 109 10.27 2.35 -9.76
C ALA A 109 11.16 1.90 -8.60
N LEU A 110 10.76 0.86 -7.87
CA LEU A 110 11.50 0.28 -6.75
C LEU A 110 12.57 -0.75 -7.18
N GLU A 111 12.75 -0.96 -8.48
CA GLU A 111 13.66 -1.96 -9.07
C GLU A 111 13.41 -3.39 -8.53
N ILE A 112 12.13 -3.75 -8.38
CA ILE A 112 11.71 -5.08 -7.93
C ILE A 112 11.36 -5.92 -9.16
N ASP A 113 11.94 -7.11 -9.22
CA ASP A 113 11.64 -8.10 -10.26
C ASP A 113 10.16 -8.52 -10.23
N GLU A 114 9.53 -8.59 -11.40
CA GLU A 114 8.13 -8.98 -11.57
C GLU A 114 7.82 -10.33 -10.90
N ARG A 115 8.75 -11.29 -10.97
CA ARG A 115 8.59 -12.58 -10.30
C ARG A 115 8.36 -12.42 -8.79
N LEU A 116 9.08 -11.50 -8.15
CA LEU A 116 8.95 -11.25 -6.72
C LEU A 116 7.64 -10.54 -6.37
N VAL A 117 7.13 -9.70 -7.28
CA VAL A 117 5.80 -9.10 -7.15
C VAL A 117 4.74 -10.20 -7.15
N LEU A 118 4.81 -11.13 -8.10
CA LEU A 118 3.89 -12.27 -8.20
C LEU A 118 3.98 -13.21 -7.00
N GLU A 119 5.20 -13.57 -6.57
CA GLU A 119 5.41 -14.41 -5.38
C GLU A 119 4.83 -13.76 -4.11
N LEU A 120 5.06 -12.46 -3.93
CA LEU A 120 4.53 -11.72 -2.78
C LEU A 120 3.00 -11.58 -2.82
N ASN A 121 2.45 -11.31 -4.01
CA ASN A 121 1.00 -11.23 -4.21
C ASN A 121 0.33 -12.57 -3.87
N GLN A 122 0.90 -13.69 -4.32
CA GLN A 122 0.38 -15.02 -3.99
C GLN A 122 0.38 -15.29 -2.49
N LEU A 123 1.45 -14.93 -1.78
CA LEU A 123 1.53 -15.08 -0.33
C LEU A 123 0.44 -14.29 0.42
N ILE A 124 0.11 -13.08 -0.07
CA ILE A 124 -0.96 -12.26 0.51
C ILE A 124 -2.33 -12.91 0.29
N LEU A 125 -2.58 -13.44 -0.91
CA LEU A 125 -3.82 -14.16 -1.23
C LEU A 125 -3.96 -15.44 -0.39
N ASP A 126 -2.89 -16.21 -0.23
CA ASP A 126 -2.88 -17.42 0.59
C ASP A 126 -3.17 -17.09 2.06
N TYR A 127 -2.59 -16.01 2.58
CA TYR A 127 -2.86 -15.52 3.93
C TYR A 127 -4.33 -15.10 4.11
N LYS A 128 -4.89 -14.37 3.15
CA LYS A 128 -6.31 -13.97 3.16
C LYS A 128 -7.23 -15.20 3.16
N LEU A 129 -6.94 -16.19 2.32
CA LEU A 129 -7.70 -17.44 2.27
C LEU A 129 -7.65 -18.20 3.61
N LEU A 130 -6.50 -18.22 4.28
CA LEU A 130 -6.35 -18.82 5.60
C LEU A 130 -7.25 -18.13 6.63
N GLN A 131 -7.28 -16.79 6.64
CA GLN A 131 -8.14 -16.01 7.55
C GLN A 131 -9.63 -16.32 7.35
N VAL A 132 -10.10 -16.35 6.10
CA VAL A 132 -11.49 -16.68 5.77
C VAL A 132 -11.85 -18.09 6.25
N ARG A 133 -10.95 -19.07 6.04
CA ARG A 133 -11.17 -20.44 6.51
C ARG A 133 -11.21 -20.54 8.03
N ALA A 134 -10.31 -19.84 8.72
CA ALA A 134 -10.27 -19.82 10.17
C ALA A 134 -11.56 -19.20 10.75
N GLY A 135 -12.04 -18.09 10.18
CA GLY A 135 -13.30 -17.44 10.58
C GLY A 135 -14.48 -18.40 10.51
N LYS A 136 -14.64 -19.10 9.38
CA LYS A 136 -15.72 -20.10 9.20
C LYS A 136 -15.68 -21.25 10.22
N ILE A 137 -14.48 -21.66 10.65
CA ILE A 137 -14.33 -22.70 11.69
C ILE A 137 -14.74 -22.15 13.06
N MET A 138 -14.39 -20.90 13.36
CA MET A 138 -14.71 -20.25 14.64
C MET A 138 -16.20 -19.91 14.76
N GLU A 139 -16.87 -19.64 13.64
CA GLU A 139 -18.31 -19.33 13.55
C GLU A 139 -19.21 -20.57 13.58
N GLY A 140 -18.63 -21.78 13.68
CA GLY A 140 -19.29 -23.09 13.56
C GLY A 140 -20.75 -23.19 14.01
#